data_AF-A0A1Y1LSH7-F1
#
_entry.id   AF-A0A1Y1LSH7-F1
#
_cell.length_a   1.000
_cell.length_b   1.000
_cell.length_c   1.000
_cell.angle_alpha   90.00
_cell.angle_beta   90.00
_cell.angle_gamma   90.00
#
_symmetry.space_group_name_H-M   'P 1'
#
loop_
_entity.id
_entity.type
_entity.pdbx_description
1 polymer ?
#
loop_
_entity_poly.entity_id
_entity_poly.type
_entity_poly.pdbx_seq_one_letter_code
_entity_poly.pdbx_strand_id
1 'polypeptide(L)'
;KGQSKRIWNELYKVIDSSDVVIHVLDARDPVGTRCHSIEKYLKEDAPHKHLIFVLNKCDLVPTSVAASWVRTLSREYPTLAFHASINNSFGKGSLIQLLRQFSSLHAD
;
A
#
# COMPACT_ATOMS: atom_id res chain seq x y z
N LYS A 1 -10.69 -4.78 -19.08
CA LYS A 1 -9.68 -3.80 -19.58
C LYS A 1 -8.81 -3.39 -18.38
N GLY A 2 -7.49 -3.43 -18.52
CA GLY A 2 -6.53 -3.16 -17.42
C GLY A 2 -5.13 -3.73 -17.68
N GLN A 3 -5.04 -4.79 -18.50
CA GLN A 3 -3.78 -5.49 -18.82
C GLN A 3 -3.07 -4.95 -20.08
N SER A 4 -3.40 -3.74 -20.54
CA SER A 4 -2.76 -3.21 -21.75
C SER A 4 -1.26 -3.00 -21.53
N LYS A 5 -0.42 -3.31 -22.53
CA LYS A 5 1.03 -3.03 -22.50
C LYS A 5 1.34 -1.58 -22.13
N ARG A 6 0.52 -0.64 -22.60
CA ARG A 6 0.65 0.78 -22.25
C ARG A 6 0.54 1.01 -20.74
N ILE A 7 -0.42 0.37 -20.06
CA ILE A 7 -0.66 0.56 -18.63
C ILE A 7 0.49 -0.05 -17.81
N TRP A 8 0.92 -1.25 -18.18
CA TRP A 8 2.07 -1.90 -17.54
C TRP A 8 3.35 -1.08 -17.70
N ASN A 9 3.61 -0.52 -18.88
CA ASN A 9 4.78 0.34 -19.09
C ASN A 9 4.75 1.59 -18.19
N GLU A 10 3.59 2.24 -18.05
CA GLU A 10 3.47 3.39 -17.12
C GLU A 10 3.62 2.97 -15.66
N LEU A 11 3.10 1.81 -15.27
CA LEU A 11 3.27 1.26 -13.92
C LEU A 11 4.75 1.05 -13.58
N TYR A 12 5.51 0.40 -14.48
CA TYR A 12 6.94 0.17 -14.25
C TYR A 12 7.75 1.47 -14.19
N LYS A 13 7.41 2.47 -14.99
CA LYS A 13 8.05 3.80 -14.90
C LYS A 13 7.81 4.46 -13.53
N VAL A 14 6.58 4.40 -13.03
CA VAL A 14 6.25 4.97 -11.70
C VAL A 14 7.02 4.22 -10.60
N ILE A 15 7.04 2.90 -10.65
CA ILE A 15 7.80 2.07 -9.70
C ILE A 15 9.28 2.45 -9.73
N ASP A 16 9.88 2.56 -10.92
CA ASP A 16 11.28 2.91 -11.07
C ASP A 16 11.61 4.30 -10.49
N SER A 17 10.74 5.29 -10.70
CA SER A 17 10.89 6.64 -10.15
C SER A 17 10.57 6.80 -8.65
N SER A 18 10.04 5.77 -7.98
CA SER A 18 9.58 5.86 -6.59
C SER A 18 10.53 5.17 -5.61
N ASP A 19 10.84 5.79 -4.47
CA ASP A 19 11.56 5.14 -3.37
C ASP A 19 10.64 4.27 -2.50
N VAL A 20 9.38 4.69 -2.38
CA VAL A 20 8.34 4.03 -1.59
C VAL A 20 7.12 3.76 -2.46
N VAL A 21 6.70 2.50 -2.52
CA VAL A 21 5.50 2.04 -3.23
C VAL A 21 4.41 1.71 -2.22
N ILE A 22 3.26 2.37 -2.34
CA ILE A 22 2.07 2.07 -1.53
C ILE A 22 1.12 1.22 -2.36
N HIS A 23 0.82 0.03 -1.86
CA HIS A 23 -0.12 -0.89 -2.48
C HIS A 23 -1.44 -0.84 -1.69
N VAL A 24 -2.44 -0.21 -2.32
CA VAL A 24 -3.76 0.01 -1.72
C VAL A 24 -4.63 -1.21 -1.93
N LEU A 25 -5.12 -1.78 -0.83
CA LEU A 25 -5.97 -2.98 -0.79
C LEU A 25 -7.39 -2.61 -0.35
N ASP A 26 -8.40 -3.36 -0.79
CA ASP A 26 -9.79 -3.19 -0.33
C ASP A 26 -10.02 -3.99 0.95
N ALA A 27 -10.52 -3.35 2.03
CA ALA A 27 -10.75 -4.00 3.32
C ALA A 27 -11.72 -5.19 3.28
N ARG A 28 -12.58 -5.27 2.24
CA ARG A 28 -13.55 -6.36 2.08
C ARG A 28 -12.93 -7.63 1.50
N ASP A 29 -11.92 -7.49 0.65
CA ASP A 29 -11.18 -8.60 0.04
C ASP A 29 -9.72 -8.19 -0.26
N PRO A 30 -8.87 -8.10 0.78
CA PRO A 30 -7.49 -7.67 0.60
C PRO A 30 -6.66 -8.70 -0.18
N VAL A 31 -6.97 -9.99 -0.06
CA VAL A 31 -6.23 -11.05 -0.75
C VAL A 31 -6.55 -11.06 -2.25
N GLY A 32 -7.83 -10.88 -2.61
CA GLY A 32 -8.23 -10.81 -4.02
C GLY A 32 -7.81 -9.52 -4.73
N THR A 33 -7.63 -8.42 -3.97
CA THR A 33 -7.14 -7.15 -4.53
C THR A 33 -5.62 -7.01 -4.51
N ARG A 34 -4.90 -8.00 -3.97
CA ARG A 34 -3.43 -8.03 -3.88
C ARG A 34 -2.79 -8.50 -5.19
N CYS A 35 -1.85 -7.70 -5.69
CA CYS A 35 -1.03 -8.05 -6.85
C CYS A 35 0.33 -8.68 -6.48
N HIS A 36 0.37 -10.01 -6.36
CA HIS A 36 1.59 -10.77 -6.05
C HIS A 36 2.71 -10.60 -7.09
N SER A 37 2.38 -10.34 -8.36
CA SER A 37 3.37 -10.15 -9.43
C SER A 37 4.26 -8.93 -9.18
N ILE A 38 3.68 -7.82 -8.71
CA ILE A 38 4.44 -6.60 -8.39
C ILE A 38 5.26 -6.80 -7.12
N GLU A 39 4.75 -7.52 -6.14
CA GLU A 39 5.49 -7.82 -4.91
C GLU A 39 6.73 -8.68 -5.18
N LYS A 40 6.58 -9.69 -6.05
CA LYS A 40 7.69 -10.51 -6.50
C LYS A 40 8.74 -9.68 -7.25
N TYR A 41 8.30 -8.84 -8.19
CA TYR A 41 9.16 -7.92 -8.94
C TYR A 41 9.93 -6.98 -8.00
N LEU A 42 9.25 -6.34 -7.04
CA LEU A 42 9.91 -5.46 -6.07
C LEU A 42 10.93 -6.21 -5.20
N LYS A 43 10.65 -7.47 -4.84
CA LYS A 43 11.56 -8.28 -4.02
C LYS A 43 12.78 -8.78 -4.78
N GLU A 44 12.62 -9.14 -6.05
CA GLU A 44 13.68 -9.73 -6.89
C GLU A 44 14.51 -8.65 -7.62
N ASP A 45 13.83 -7.68 -8.23
CA ASP A 45 14.47 -6.71 -9.13
C ASP A 45 14.75 -5.35 -8.46
N ALA A 46 14.01 -4.97 -7.40
CA ALA A 46 14.14 -3.65 -6.77
C ALA A 46 14.09 -3.68 -5.22
N PRO A 47 14.95 -4.46 -4.54
CA PRO A 47 14.87 -4.67 -3.08
C PRO A 47 15.15 -3.42 -2.23
N HIS A 48 15.72 -2.38 -2.83
CA HIS A 48 15.95 -1.08 -2.18
C HIS A 48 14.67 -0.24 -2.05
N LYS A 49 13.61 -0.57 -2.80
CA LYS A 49 12.33 0.14 -2.73
C LYS A 49 11.48 -0.40 -1.58
N HIS A 50 10.82 0.49 -0.85
CA HIS A 50 9.96 0.09 0.26
C HIS A 50 8.52 -0.17 -0.18
N LEU A 51 7.97 -1.34 0.15
CA LEU A 51 6.57 -1.67 -0.08
C LEU A 51 5.75 -1.55 1.21
N ILE A 52 4.62 -0.83 1.13
CA ILE A 52 3.70 -0.62 2.26
C ILE A 52 2.28 -0.95 1.80
N PHE A 53 1.49 -1.61 2.66
CA PHE A 53 0.07 -1.83 2.42
C PHE A 53 -0.80 -0.76 3.06
N VAL A 54 -1.80 -0.32 2.30
CA VAL A 54 -2.87 0.55 2.81
C VAL A 54 -4.21 -0.14 2.60
N LEU A 55 -4.80 -0.61 3.69
CA LEU A 55 -6.12 -1.20 3.70
C LEU A 55 -7.16 -0.08 3.69
N ASN A 56 -7.77 0.17 2.53
CA ASN A 56 -8.76 1.23 2.35
C ASN A 56 -10.19 0.70 2.43
N LYS A 57 -11.16 1.61 2.59
CA LYS A 57 -12.59 1.31 2.79
C LYS A 57 -12.89 0.55 4.09
N CYS A 58 -12.13 0.83 5.15
CA CYS A 58 -12.35 0.21 6.45
C CYS A 58 -13.71 0.54 7.07
N ASP A 59 -14.41 1.56 6.57
CA ASP A 59 -15.79 1.91 6.92
C ASP A 59 -16.82 0.87 6.45
N LEU A 60 -16.49 0.06 5.44
CA LEU A 60 -17.39 -0.96 4.88
C LEU A 60 -17.32 -2.30 5.62
N VAL A 61 -16.44 -2.43 6.61
CA VAL A 61 -16.26 -3.67 7.39
C VAL A 61 -16.24 -3.35 8.89
N PRO A 62 -16.60 -4.30 9.76
CA PRO A 62 -16.45 -4.11 11.20
C PRO A 62 -15.00 -3.81 11.60
N THR A 63 -14.80 -2.99 12.63
CA THR A 63 -13.47 -2.62 13.13
C THR A 63 -12.63 -3.84 13.51
N SER A 64 -13.25 -4.90 14.05
CA SER A 64 -12.57 -6.16 14.37
C SER A 64 -11.98 -6.85 13.15
N VAL A 65 -12.69 -6.80 12.01
CA VAL A 65 -12.23 -7.38 10.73
C VAL A 65 -11.07 -6.58 10.17
N ALA A 66 -11.19 -5.24 10.13
CA ALA A 66 -10.09 -4.37 9.70
C ALA A 66 -8.82 -4.58 10.55
N ALA A 67 -8.97 -4.66 11.88
CA ALA A 67 -7.85 -4.91 12.79
C ALA A 67 -7.23 -6.31 12.59
N SER A 68 -8.05 -7.33 12.29
CA SER A 68 -7.57 -8.68 11.98
C SER A 68 -6.75 -8.70 10.68
N TRP A 69 -7.22 -8.00 9.65
CA TRP A 69 -6.49 -7.87 8.38
C TRP A 69 -5.17 -7.14 8.55
N VAL A 70 -5.17 -5.99 9.23
CA VAL A 70 -3.93 -5.26 9.54
C VAL A 70 -2.93 -6.18 10.26
N ARG A 71 -3.37 -6.93 11.27
CA ARG A 71 -2.49 -7.84 12.02
C ARG A 71 -1.92 -8.96 11.15
N THR A 72 -2.71 -9.48 10.23
CA THR A 72 -2.30 -10.56 9.33
C THR A 72 -1.28 -10.05 8.32
N LEU A 73 -1.61 -8.96 7.62
CA LEU A 73 -0.78 -8.36 6.58
C LEU A 73 0.52 -7.74 7.13
N SER A 74 0.48 -7.20 8.36
CA SER A 74 1.67 -6.65 9.03
C SER A 74 2.76 -7.68 9.33
N ARG A 75 2.48 -8.98 9.19
CA ARG A 75 3.50 -10.03 9.27
C ARG A 75 4.41 -10.05 8.04
N GLU A 76 3.92 -9.56 6.91
CA GLU A 76 4.63 -9.55 5.64
C GLU A 76 5.17 -8.15 5.32
N TYR A 77 4.29 -7.14 5.34
CA TYR A 77 4.63 -5.75 5.02
C TYR A 77 3.93 -4.78 5.97
N PRO A 78 4.54 -3.63 6.31
CA PRO A 78 3.89 -2.60 7.12
C PRO A 78 2.52 -2.25 6.54
N THR A 79 1.46 -2.37 7.34
CA THR A 79 0.08 -2.20 6.88
C THR A 79 -0.63 -1.14 7.70
N LEU A 80 -1.28 -0.19 7.03
CA LEU A 80 -2.10 0.85 7.65
C LEU A 80 -3.57 0.68 7.25
N ALA A 81 -4.49 0.84 8.20
CA ALA A 81 -5.91 0.99 7.91
C ALA A 81 -6.23 2.44 7.55
N PHE A 82 -7.08 2.62 6.55
CA PHE A 82 -7.41 3.92 5.98
C PHE A 82 -8.89 4.03 5.60
N HIS A 83 -9.45 5.21 5.78
CA HIS A 83 -10.74 5.59 5.22
C HIS A 83 -10.59 6.95 4.53
N ALA A 84 -10.75 6.95 3.22
CA ALA A 84 -10.63 8.15 2.39
C ALA A 84 -11.94 8.95 2.40
N SER A 85 -11.93 10.08 3.11
CA SER A 85 -13.02 11.06 3.10
C SER A 85 -12.45 12.46 3.30
N ILE A 86 -12.99 13.47 2.63
CA ILE A 86 -12.52 14.86 2.77
C ILE A 86 -12.85 15.39 4.16
N ASN A 87 -14.04 15.05 4.68
CA ASN A 87 -14.57 15.60 5.92
C ASN A 87 -14.35 14.70 7.14
N ASN A 88 -14.24 13.38 6.93
CA ASN A 88 -14.11 12.41 8.02
C ASN A 88 -13.10 11.31 7.67
N SER A 89 -11.85 11.68 7.38
CA SER A 89 -10.80 10.69 7.07
C SER A 89 -10.31 9.93 8.32
N PHE A 90 -9.95 8.66 8.14
CA PHE A 90 -9.19 7.88 9.14
C PHE A 90 -7.84 7.45 8.55
N GLY A 91 -6.79 7.40 9.38
CA GLY A 91 -5.45 6.95 8.98
C GLY A 91 -4.56 8.00 8.30
N LYS A 92 -5.09 9.20 8.00
CA LYS A 92 -4.34 10.30 7.37
C LYS A 92 -3.08 10.70 8.14
N GLY A 93 -3.19 10.93 9.44
CA GLY A 93 -2.06 11.33 10.28
C GLY A 93 -0.97 10.27 10.32
N SER A 94 -1.36 9.00 10.50
CA SER A 94 -0.44 7.86 10.52
C SER A 94 0.31 7.69 9.20
N LEU A 95 -0.38 7.84 8.06
CA LEU A 95 0.25 7.75 6.75
C LEU A 95 1.24 8.91 6.52
N ILE A 96 0.88 10.15 6.89
CA ILE A 96 1.78 11.31 6.79
C ILE A 96 3.02 11.11 7.67
N GLN A 97 2.83 10.62 8.91
CA GLN A 97 3.93 10.36 9.82
C GLN A 97 4.88 9.29 9.25
N LEU A 98 4.34 8.21 8.69
CA LEU A 98 5.14 7.16 8.07
C LEU A 98 5.94 7.68 6.87
N LEU A 99 5.32 8.47 6.00
CA LEU A 99 6.02 9.09 4.86
C LEU A 99 7.11 10.06 5.30
N ARG A 100 6.89 10.82 6.38
CA ARG A 100 7.93 11.67 6.97
C ARG A 100 9.10 10.87 7.52
N GLN A 101 8.84 9.70 8.14
CA GLN A 101 9.89 8.81 8.60
C GLN A 101 10.75 8.28 7.44
N PHE A 102 10.12 7.90 6.32
CA PHE A 102 10.87 7.55 5.10
C PHE A 102 11.66 8.73 4.55
N SER A 103 11.07 9.93 4.52
CA SER A 103 11.79 11.14 4.09
C SER A 103 13.01 11.44 4.95
N SER A 104 12.97 11.18 6.26
CA SER A 104 14.15 11.34 7.12
C SER A 104 15.17 10.22 6.97
N LEU A 105 14.73 9.00 6.62
CA LEU A 105 15.62 7.86 6.38
C LEU A 105 16.42 8.03 5.08
N HIS A 106 15.80 8.65 4.08
CA HIS A 106 16.37 8.98 2.77
C HIS A 106 16.93 10.41 2.70
N ALA A 107 17.09 11.08 3.85
CA ALA A 107 17.75 12.38 3.92
C ALA A 107 19.27 12.15 4.02
N ASP A 108 19.90 11.98 2.85
CA ASP A 108 21.34 12.23 2.69
C ASP A 108 21.63 13.75 2.75
#